data_AF-A0A182E300-F1
#
_entry.id   AF-A0A182E300-F1
#
_cell.length_a   1.000
_cell.length_b   1.000
_cell.length_c   1.000
_cell.angle_alpha   90.00
_cell.angle_beta   90.00
_cell.angle_gamma   90.00
#
_symmetry.space_group_name_H-M   'P 1'
#
loop_
_entity.id
_entity.type
_entity.pdbx_description
1 polymer ?
#
loop_
_entity_poly.entity_id
_entity_poly.type
_entity_poly.pdbx_seq_one_letter_code
_entity_poly.pdbx_strand_id
1 'polypeptide(L)'
;MSLAKWKLDLTNAGTRTVNRVMDSSLNPPGYSQAGTTVQQIEQTGDNEQTHHLMKKRAWDMALQPVKSLPMNLFMMYMSGNTISIFPIMMIAMMAWRPVKALMNVNSAFKPLQDEHVGSLLLHKLVFVLGNMIAIAMALYKLHSMGLLPNHASDWLDFQLPPQRMQYSFELKKGHDDGIGCANRSSYWYCINFGFRQFAKKENAQWSSIAIRNGNIVFIFTTCKGRDEDFVKHLNIHGDSVRDVSFLTNDINATVKHIIEEGGFLIRPIEIVADDDGFVKSAVIGLPECDVRHTLLDSKTYQGFFLPRYEQYDCSSDILKSLKEISIVSVDHFVINYPVDFVQPVSHYYHKIFDFEEIWSSDESVFSSSYSAMKIVLLGNKSRTIQIGLTEPIPKILGIRGQIQEFLDYNGGAGVQHIAFLVDDIIQTAERMKCRGVKFIAIPDQYYTDLEERLSTSPVKLLENFEKIKQLRILMDFDSHGYLLQIFTQPVQDRPTLFFEVIQRNNFNGFGDGNIKALFNAVEKEQEKRGTLHHTS
;
A
#
# COMPACT_ATOMS: atom_id res chain seq x y z
N MET A 1 7.76 -25.87 -78.49
CA MET A 1 8.10 -26.13 -77.08
C MET A 1 9.37 -25.39 -76.72
N SER A 2 9.46 -24.96 -75.46
CA SER A 2 10.59 -24.27 -74.80
C SER A 2 10.56 -22.73 -74.84
N LEU A 3 10.37 -22.19 -73.63
CA LEU A 3 10.34 -20.79 -73.22
C LEU A 3 11.78 -20.23 -73.15
N ALA A 4 12.01 -19.05 -73.74
CA ALA A 4 13.23 -18.28 -73.53
C ALA A 4 12.96 -17.13 -72.54
N LYS A 5 13.63 -17.23 -71.38
CA LYS A 5 13.76 -16.19 -70.34
C LYS A 5 14.42 -14.93 -70.92
N TRP A 6 13.90 -13.76 -70.58
CA TRP A 6 14.64 -12.50 -70.65
C TRP A 6 14.76 -11.93 -69.24
N LYS A 7 15.97 -12.05 -68.67
CA LYS A 7 16.42 -11.40 -67.45
C LYS A 7 17.15 -10.12 -67.88
N LEU A 8 16.70 -8.95 -67.44
CA LEU A 8 17.46 -7.71 -67.55
C LEU A 8 18.03 -7.36 -66.16
N ASP A 9 19.35 -7.38 -66.07
CA ASP A 9 20.15 -7.07 -64.88
C ASP A 9 20.66 -5.64 -65.04
N LEU A 10 20.31 -4.74 -64.11
CA LEU A 10 20.66 -3.31 -64.15
C LEU A 10 21.62 -2.89 -63.04
N THR A 11 22.39 -3.83 -62.50
CA THR A 11 23.46 -3.54 -61.55
C THR A 11 24.78 -3.36 -62.29
N ASN A 12 25.00 -2.19 -62.91
CA ASN A 12 26.32 -1.53 -62.92
C ASN A 12 26.30 -0.17 -63.64
N ALA A 13 26.96 0.78 -62.99
CA ALA A 13 27.00 2.21 -63.27
C ALA A 13 27.85 2.59 -64.50
N GLY A 14 27.58 3.76 -65.08
CA GLY A 14 28.53 4.44 -65.97
C GLY A 14 27.90 5.51 -66.86
N THR A 15 28.15 6.77 -66.52
CA THR A 15 27.89 7.96 -67.34
C THR A 15 28.57 7.86 -68.71
N ARG A 16 27.79 7.89 -69.81
CA ARG A 16 28.28 8.25 -71.14
C ARG A 16 27.15 8.76 -72.05
N THR A 17 27.18 10.05 -72.33
CA THR A 17 26.40 10.75 -73.34
C THR A 17 26.85 10.34 -74.74
N VAL A 18 25.93 9.89 -75.60
CA VAL A 18 26.17 9.79 -77.05
C VAL A 18 24.91 10.24 -77.79
N ASN A 19 25.04 11.38 -78.49
CA ASN A 19 24.15 11.83 -79.55
C ASN A 19 24.35 10.96 -80.81
N ARG A 20 23.26 10.50 -81.44
CA ARG A 20 23.11 10.35 -82.90
C ARG A 20 21.66 9.94 -83.22
N VAL A 21 20.88 10.87 -83.78
CA VAL A 21 20.58 11.03 -85.22
C VAL A 21 19.86 9.78 -85.76
N MET A 22 18.55 9.93 -85.92
CA MET A 22 17.61 8.93 -86.44
C MET A 22 17.86 8.70 -87.93
N ASP A 23 18.05 7.43 -88.31
CA ASP A 23 17.97 7.00 -89.71
C ASP A 23 16.51 6.64 -90.03
N SER A 24 15.97 7.26 -91.07
CA SER A 24 14.55 7.34 -91.41
C SER A 24 14.05 6.19 -92.27
N SER A 25 14.74 5.05 -92.28
CA SER A 25 14.45 3.92 -93.16
C SER A 25 13.57 2.82 -92.54
N LEU A 26 12.90 3.09 -91.42
CA LEU A 26 12.05 2.11 -90.71
C LEU A 26 10.61 2.58 -90.44
N ASN A 27 10.13 3.63 -91.11
CA ASN A 27 8.76 4.10 -90.93
C ASN A 27 7.77 3.28 -91.80
N PRO A 28 6.69 2.71 -91.21
CA PRO A 28 5.72 1.90 -91.93
C PRO A 28 4.78 2.74 -92.82
N PRO A 29 4.12 2.12 -93.84
CA PRO A 29 3.22 2.81 -94.76
C PRO A 29 2.05 3.48 -94.03
N GLY A 30 1.86 4.79 -94.22
CA GLY A 30 0.82 5.60 -93.57
C GLY A 30 1.34 6.67 -92.60
N TYR A 31 2.65 6.73 -92.34
CA TYR A 31 3.25 7.78 -91.51
C TYR A 31 3.62 9.01 -92.35
N SER A 32 2.75 10.03 -92.36
CA SER A 32 3.07 11.35 -92.92
C SER A 32 3.36 12.35 -91.79
N GLN A 33 4.62 12.78 -91.66
CA GLN A 33 4.99 13.95 -90.84
C GLN A 33 4.65 15.23 -91.59
N ALA A 34 3.38 15.64 -91.50
CA ALA A 34 2.95 16.98 -91.83
C ALA A 34 2.40 17.62 -90.55
N GLY A 35 3.15 18.57 -90.02
CA GLY A 35 2.84 19.27 -88.77
C GLY A 35 1.47 19.93 -88.83
N THR A 36 0.64 19.61 -87.84
CA THR A 36 -0.53 20.41 -87.51
C THR A 36 -0.23 21.10 -86.19
N THR A 37 -0.10 22.42 -86.27
CA THR A 37 -0.10 23.37 -85.17
C THR A 37 -1.28 23.03 -84.23
N VAL A 38 -0.99 22.44 -83.08
CA VAL A 38 -1.98 22.37 -82.01
C VAL A 38 -2.06 23.75 -81.38
N GLN A 39 -3.07 24.51 -81.78
CA GLN A 39 -3.58 25.63 -81.02
C GLN A 39 -3.77 25.18 -79.58
N GLN A 40 -3.21 25.98 -78.66
CA GLN A 40 -3.54 25.95 -77.25
C GLN A 40 -5.07 26.03 -77.11
N ILE A 41 -5.70 24.90 -76.83
CA ILE A 41 -7.00 24.87 -76.18
C ILE A 41 -6.69 24.80 -74.69
N GLU A 42 -6.99 25.88 -73.99
CA GLU A 42 -7.00 25.96 -72.53
C GLU A 42 -7.79 24.78 -71.96
N GLN A 43 -7.10 23.79 -71.40
CA GLN A 43 -7.72 22.83 -70.49
C GLN A 43 -7.76 23.43 -69.09
N THR A 44 -8.70 24.33 -68.87
CA THR A 44 -9.12 24.77 -67.54
C THR A 44 -9.86 23.68 -66.76
N GLY A 45 -10.23 22.55 -67.40
CA GLY A 45 -10.93 21.43 -66.78
C GLY A 45 -10.07 20.33 -66.13
N ASP A 46 -8.78 20.21 -66.47
CA ASP A 46 -7.89 19.15 -65.93
C ASP A 46 -7.31 19.53 -64.55
N ASN A 47 -7.18 20.83 -64.28
CA ASN A 47 -6.69 21.35 -63.01
C ASN A 47 -7.70 21.19 -61.85
N GLU A 48 -9.02 21.29 -62.09
CA GLU A 48 -10.01 21.13 -61.01
C GLU A 48 -10.13 19.67 -60.55
N GLN A 49 -10.11 18.71 -61.48
CA GLN A 49 -10.20 17.29 -61.15
C GLN A 49 -8.94 16.80 -60.45
N THR A 50 -7.76 17.19 -60.93
CA THR A 50 -6.48 16.86 -60.27
C THR A 50 -6.40 17.50 -58.88
N HIS A 51 -6.77 18.78 -58.74
CA HIS A 51 -6.79 19.46 -57.44
C HIS A 51 -7.80 18.84 -56.45
N HIS A 52 -8.98 18.42 -56.92
CA HIS A 52 -9.95 17.70 -56.09
C HIS A 52 -9.43 16.33 -55.62
N LEU A 53 -8.79 15.56 -56.51
CA LEU A 53 -8.18 14.26 -56.18
C LEU A 53 -7.03 14.41 -55.18
N MET A 54 -6.22 15.46 -55.30
CA MET A 54 -5.13 15.75 -54.38
C MET A 54 -5.64 16.19 -53.00
N LYS A 55 -6.68 17.03 -52.94
CA LYS A 55 -7.34 17.41 -51.68
C LYS A 55 -7.93 16.19 -50.97
N LYS A 56 -8.54 15.27 -51.71
CA LYS A 56 -9.03 13.99 -51.18
C LYS A 56 -7.88 13.14 -50.61
N ARG A 57 -6.76 13.04 -51.34
CA ARG A 57 -5.55 12.33 -50.91
C ARG A 57 -4.93 12.92 -49.63
N ALA A 58 -4.89 14.25 -49.51
CA ALA A 58 -4.40 14.93 -48.30
C ALA A 58 -5.29 14.66 -47.08
N TRP A 59 -6.62 14.63 -47.26
CA TRP A 59 -7.57 14.26 -46.21
C TRP A 59 -7.49 12.78 -45.83
N ASP A 60 -7.29 11.89 -46.80
CA ASP A 60 -7.10 10.47 -46.52
C ASP A 60 -5.82 10.20 -45.73
N MET A 61 -4.73 10.91 -46.03
CA MET A 61 -3.48 10.87 -45.25
C MET A 61 -3.70 11.40 -43.83
N ALA A 62 -4.39 12.54 -43.70
CA ALA A 62 -4.66 13.16 -42.39
C ALA A 62 -5.53 12.29 -41.47
N LEU A 63 -6.51 11.58 -42.02
CA LEU A 63 -7.44 10.73 -41.27
C LEU A 63 -6.94 9.30 -41.02
N GLN A 64 -5.78 8.93 -41.57
CA GLN A 64 -5.22 7.58 -41.42
C GLN A 64 -5.07 7.14 -39.95
N PRO A 65 -4.57 7.96 -39.00
CA PRO A 65 -4.48 7.58 -37.60
C PRO A 65 -5.86 7.36 -36.96
N VAL A 66 -6.84 8.20 -37.31
CA VAL A 66 -8.22 8.13 -36.78
C VAL A 66 -8.91 6.85 -37.23
N LYS A 67 -8.72 6.44 -38.49
CA LYS A 67 -9.28 5.19 -39.04
C LYS A 67 -8.75 3.93 -38.32
N SER A 68 -7.61 4.01 -37.63
CA SER A 68 -7.02 2.88 -36.89
C SER A 68 -7.56 2.71 -35.46
N LEU A 69 -8.20 3.75 -34.90
CA LEU A 69 -8.67 3.75 -33.50
C LEU A 69 -9.70 2.65 -33.18
N PRO A 70 -10.71 2.37 -34.03
CA PRO A 70 -11.69 1.31 -33.74
C PRO A 70 -11.05 -0.07 -33.60
N MET A 71 -10.04 -0.38 -34.44
CA MET A 71 -9.30 -1.64 -34.37
C MET A 71 -8.49 -1.72 -33.08
N ASN A 72 -7.82 -0.63 -32.70
CA ASN A 72 -7.06 -0.58 -31.44
C ASN A 72 -7.97 -0.74 -30.21
N LEU A 73 -9.16 -0.13 -30.21
CA LEU A 73 -10.17 -0.31 -29.15
C LEU A 73 -10.64 -1.76 -29.05
N PHE A 74 -10.92 -2.40 -30.18
CA PHE A 74 -11.33 -3.81 -30.21
C PHE A 74 -10.22 -4.72 -29.66
N MET A 75 -8.96 -4.50 -30.07
CA MET A 75 -7.81 -5.24 -29.54
C MET A 75 -7.62 -5.01 -28.04
N MET A 76 -7.78 -3.77 -27.56
CA MET A 76 -7.71 -3.43 -26.12
C MET A 76 -8.79 -4.13 -25.29
N TYR A 77 -10.00 -4.29 -25.86
CA TYR A 77 -11.10 -5.01 -25.24
C TYR A 77 -10.84 -6.52 -25.19
N MET A 78 -10.42 -7.12 -26.30
CA MET A 78 -10.16 -8.56 -26.40
C MET A 78 -8.96 -9.02 -25.57
N SER A 79 -7.97 -8.15 -25.36
CA SER A 79 -6.74 -8.49 -24.65
C SER A 79 -6.89 -8.59 -23.12
N GLY A 80 -8.02 -8.15 -22.55
CA GLY A 80 -8.23 -8.14 -21.10
C GLY A 80 -7.19 -7.29 -20.33
N ASN A 81 -7.17 -7.39 -19.00
CA ASN A 81 -6.22 -6.66 -18.13
C ASN A 81 -5.11 -7.57 -17.56
N THR A 82 -4.99 -8.79 -18.06
CA THR A 82 -3.98 -9.76 -17.61
C THR A 82 -2.58 -9.38 -18.11
N ILE A 83 -1.61 -9.34 -17.21
CA ILE A 83 -0.21 -9.06 -17.54
C ILE A 83 0.40 -10.32 -18.18
N SER A 84 0.57 -10.31 -19.50
CA SER A 84 1.27 -11.36 -20.23
C SER A 84 2.11 -10.75 -21.36
N ILE A 85 3.08 -11.52 -21.85
CA ILE A 85 4.09 -11.01 -22.80
C ILE A 85 3.49 -10.51 -24.13
N PHE A 86 2.42 -11.15 -24.61
CA PHE A 86 1.79 -10.81 -25.88
C PHE A 86 1.03 -9.45 -25.85
N PRO A 87 0.14 -9.19 -24.87
CA PRO A 87 -0.44 -7.86 -24.64
C PRO A 87 0.58 -6.75 -24.47
N ILE A 88 1.65 -6.97 -23.69
CA ILE A 88 2.69 -5.97 -23.45
C ILE A 88 3.37 -5.56 -24.75
N MET A 89 3.78 -6.53 -25.56
CA MET A 89 4.43 -6.27 -26.86
C MET A 89 3.48 -5.55 -27.83
N MET A 90 2.20 -5.93 -27.83
CA MET A 90 1.18 -5.28 -28.65
C MET A 90 0.96 -3.81 -28.24
N ILE A 91 0.86 -3.53 -26.94
CA ILE A 91 0.68 -2.18 -26.41
C ILE A 91 1.93 -1.32 -26.66
N ALA A 92 3.13 -1.89 -26.52
CA ALA A 92 4.37 -1.21 -26.86
C ALA A 92 4.40 -0.79 -28.33
N MET A 93 4.00 -1.68 -29.25
CA MET A 93 3.86 -1.32 -30.67
C MET A 93 2.74 -0.30 -30.92
N MET A 94 1.63 -0.39 -30.19
CA MET A 94 0.50 0.54 -30.28
C MET A 94 0.88 1.95 -29.80
N ALA A 95 1.76 2.07 -28.80
CA ALA A 95 2.31 3.34 -28.34
C ALA A 95 3.42 3.87 -29.27
N TRP A 96 4.32 2.99 -29.72
CA TRP A 96 5.50 3.39 -30.50
C TRP A 96 5.17 3.83 -31.93
N ARG A 97 4.18 3.22 -32.59
CA ARG A 97 3.80 3.57 -33.98
C ARG A 97 3.32 5.03 -34.11
N PRO A 98 2.39 5.53 -33.29
CA PRO A 98 2.00 6.94 -33.28
C PRO A 98 3.14 7.88 -32.91
N VAL A 99 4.00 7.52 -31.95
CA VAL A 99 5.18 8.33 -31.58
C VAL A 99 6.10 8.50 -32.78
N LYS A 100 6.41 7.40 -33.50
CA LYS A 100 7.21 7.45 -34.72
C LYS A 100 6.55 8.28 -35.83
N ALA A 101 5.22 8.24 -35.93
CA ALA A 101 4.47 9.05 -36.89
C ALA A 101 4.53 10.55 -36.55
N LEU A 102 4.45 10.91 -35.26
CA LEU A 102 4.61 12.29 -34.78
C LEU A 102 6.03 12.84 -35.00
N MET A 103 7.05 12.00 -34.80
CA MET A 103 8.44 12.39 -35.09
C MET A 103 8.71 12.63 -36.58
N ASN A 104 7.90 12.05 -37.48
CA ASN A 104 8.10 12.08 -38.92
C ASN A 104 6.95 12.76 -39.69
N VAL A 105 6.20 13.67 -39.06
CA VAL A 105 5.06 14.37 -39.69
C VAL A 105 5.46 15.07 -40.98
N ASN A 106 6.60 15.78 -41.00
CA ASN A 106 7.02 16.49 -42.21
C ASN A 106 7.35 15.53 -43.36
N SER A 107 7.95 14.38 -43.07
CA SER A 107 8.24 13.34 -44.06
C SER A 107 6.98 12.69 -44.63
N ALA A 108 5.92 12.54 -43.81
CA ALA A 108 4.64 11.96 -44.23
C ALA A 108 3.88 12.86 -45.22
N PHE A 109 4.04 14.19 -45.12
CA PHE A 109 3.39 15.17 -46.00
C PHE A 109 4.32 15.73 -47.08
N LYS A 110 5.61 15.40 -47.08
CA LYS A 110 6.60 15.88 -48.07
C LYS A 110 6.18 15.63 -49.53
N PRO A 111 5.68 14.43 -49.91
CA PRO A 111 5.22 14.19 -51.28
C PRO A 111 4.03 15.05 -51.72
N LEU A 112 3.29 15.64 -50.77
CA LEU A 112 2.12 16.50 -51.01
C LEU A 112 2.47 18.00 -50.99
N GLN A 113 3.68 18.36 -50.53
CA GLN A 113 4.16 19.74 -50.51
C GLN A 113 4.78 20.18 -51.85
N ASP A 114 5.36 19.24 -52.60
CA ASP A 114 6.02 19.53 -53.88
C ASP A 114 5.00 19.80 -55.02
N GLU A 115 3.71 19.50 -54.83
CA GLU A 115 2.68 19.54 -55.88
C GLU A 115 1.72 20.76 -55.83
N HIS A 116 2.13 21.92 -55.29
CA HIS A 116 1.33 23.18 -55.25
C HIS A 116 -0.04 23.10 -54.55
N VAL A 117 -0.20 22.21 -53.57
CA VAL A 117 -1.37 22.22 -52.68
C VAL A 117 -1.20 23.41 -51.71
N GLY A 118 -2.26 24.20 -51.49
CA GLY A 118 -2.26 25.32 -50.53
C GLY A 118 -1.90 24.90 -49.08
N SER A 119 -2.13 25.78 -48.10
CA SER A 119 -1.71 25.52 -46.70
C SER A 119 -2.20 24.17 -46.14
N LEU A 120 -1.30 23.19 -46.03
CA LEU A 120 -1.52 21.85 -45.45
C LEU A 120 -1.54 21.86 -43.91
N LEU A 121 -1.62 23.05 -43.30
CA LEU A 121 -1.54 23.21 -41.85
C LEU A 121 -2.70 22.49 -41.15
N LEU A 122 -3.92 22.59 -41.69
CA LEU A 122 -5.10 21.91 -41.13
C LEU A 122 -4.95 20.37 -41.17
N HIS A 123 -4.46 19.82 -42.30
CA HIS A 123 -4.24 18.39 -42.46
C HIS A 123 -3.19 17.84 -41.49
N LYS A 124 -2.10 18.60 -41.28
CA LYS A 124 -1.07 18.25 -40.29
C LYS A 124 -1.63 18.28 -38.86
N LEU A 125 -2.45 19.26 -38.51
CA LEU A 125 -3.09 19.34 -37.19
C LEU A 125 -4.00 18.14 -36.92
N VAL A 126 -4.85 17.76 -37.89
CA VAL A 126 -5.73 16.59 -37.78
C VAL A 126 -4.93 15.30 -37.63
N PHE A 127 -3.84 15.16 -38.39
CA PHE A 127 -2.94 14.01 -38.28
C PHE A 127 -2.26 13.91 -36.90
N VAL A 128 -1.78 15.03 -36.37
CA VAL A 128 -1.16 15.09 -35.04
C VAL A 128 -2.18 14.73 -33.96
N LEU A 129 -3.39 15.31 -34.02
CA LEU A 129 -4.45 15.05 -33.04
C LEU A 129 -4.88 13.58 -33.04
N GLY A 130 -5.01 12.95 -34.21
CA GLY A 130 -5.31 11.53 -34.31
C GLY A 130 -4.24 10.62 -33.69
N ASN A 131 -2.96 10.95 -33.86
CA ASN A 131 -1.86 10.19 -33.22
C ASN A 131 -1.77 10.46 -31.71
N MET A 132 -2.05 11.67 -31.24
CA MET A 132 -2.11 11.99 -29.81
C MET A 132 -3.22 11.20 -29.10
N ILE A 133 -4.39 11.07 -29.73
CA ILE A 133 -5.49 10.22 -29.21
C ILE A 133 -5.04 8.76 -29.12
N ALA A 134 -4.33 8.25 -30.13
CA ALA A 134 -3.82 6.88 -30.10
C ALA A 134 -2.80 6.65 -28.96
N ILE A 135 -1.92 7.62 -28.68
CA ILE A 135 -0.99 7.56 -27.54
C ILE A 135 -1.75 7.60 -26.22
N ALA A 136 -2.73 8.50 -26.08
CA ALA A 136 -3.55 8.58 -24.88
C ALA A 136 -4.29 7.27 -24.59
N MET A 137 -4.82 6.60 -25.62
CA MET A 137 -5.43 5.27 -25.48
C MET A 137 -4.42 4.20 -25.04
N ALA A 138 -3.19 4.23 -25.56
CA ALA A 138 -2.15 3.30 -25.14
C ALA A 138 -1.71 3.53 -23.68
N LEU A 139 -1.57 4.79 -23.27
CA LEU A 139 -1.28 5.16 -21.87
C LEU A 139 -2.42 4.75 -20.93
N TYR A 140 -3.68 4.97 -21.33
CA TYR A 140 -4.85 4.51 -20.58
C TYR A 140 -4.82 2.98 -20.40
N LYS A 141 -4.46 2.23 -21.44
CA LYS A 141 -4.33 0.77 -21.33
C LYS A 141 -3.16 0.34 -20.42
N LEU A 142 -2.02 1.01 -20.49
CA LEU A 142 -0.87 0.75 -19.60
C LEU A 142 -1.23 1.02 -18.14
N HIS A 143 -1.98 2.09 -17.88
CA HIS A 143 -2.52 2.40 -16.55
C HIS A 143 -3.51 1.33 -16.08
N SER A 144 -4.47 0.92 -16.92
CA SER A 144 -5.45 -0.13 -16.56
C SER A 144 -4.82 -1.51 -16.35
N MET A 145 -3.57 -1.71 -16.79
CA MET A 145 -2.80 -2.94 -16.58
C MET A 145 -1.76 -2.81 -15.45
N GLY A 146 -1.70 -1.67 -14.74
CA GLY A 146 -0.77 -1.47 -13.62
C GLY A 146 0.71 -1.44 -14.02
N LEU A 147 1.02 -1.08 -15.28
CA LEU A 147 2.40 -1.07 -15.79
C LEU A 147 3.07 0.32 -15.75
N LEU A 148 2.34 1.35 -15.34
CA LEU A 148 2.90 2.68 -15.13
C LEU A 148 3.32 2.81 -13.66
N PRO A 149 4.52 3.32 -13.35
CA PRO A 149 4.98 3.52 -11.98
C PRO A 149 4.28 4.73 -11.36
N ASN A 150 3.01 4.57 -10.99
CA ASN A 150 2.15 5.63 -10.46
C ASN A 150 1.79 5.42 -8.99
N HIS A 151 2.20 4.30 -8.38
CA HIS A 151 2.00 4.03 -6.96
C HIS A 151 3.31 4.15 -6.18
N ALA A 152 3.22 4.58 -4.93
CA ALA A 152 4.36 4.64 -4.03
C ALA A 152 5.00 3.25 -3.80
N SER A 153 4.23 2.17 -4.01
CA SER A 153 4.69 0.78 -3.95
C SER A 153 5.74 0.43 -5.02
N ASP A 154 5.72 1.13 -6.16
CA ASP A 154 6.59 0.82 -7.31
C ASP A 154 8.05 1.23 -7.06
N TRP A 155 8.31 1.98 -5.99
CA TRP A 155 9.60 2.57 -5.64
C TRP A 155 10.23 1.95 -4.38
N LEU A 156 9.62 0.91 -3.81
CA LEU A 156 10.01 0.33 -2.52
C LEU A 156 11.39 -0.34 -2.53
N ASP A 157 11.80 -0.93 -3.64
CA ASP A 157 13.11 -1.61 -3.77
C ASP A 157 14.30 -0.65 -3.63
N PHE A 158 14.08 0.65 -3.79
CA PHE A 158 15.11 1.68 -3.66
C PHE A 158 15.19 2.27 -2.24
N GLN A 159 14.31 1.87 -1.31
CA GLN A 159 14.32 2.36 0.06
C GLN A 159 15.21 1.50 0.96
N LEU A 160 16.11 2.14 1.71
CA LEU A 160 16.95 1.47 2.69
C LEU A 160 16.12 0.95 3.88
N PRO A 161 16.44 -0.21 4.46
CA PRO A 161 15.69 -0.76 5.57
C PRO A 161 15.74 0.19 6.79
N PRO A 162 14.59 0.50 7.41
CA PRO A 162 14.50 1.41 8.52
C PRO A 162 15.35 1.01 9.75
N GLN A 163 16.01 2.00 10.40
CA GLN A 163 16.60 1.80 11.73
C GLN A 163 15.50 1.73 12.81
N ARG A 164 15.51 0.65 13.60
CA ARG A 164 14.44 0.28 14.53
C ARG A 164 14.38 1.22 15.75
N MET A 165 13.20 1.76 16.02
CA MET A 165 12.92 2.65 17.17
C MET A 165 12.39 1.86 18.37
N GLN A 166 12.72 2.27 19.59
CA GLN A 166 12.14 1.71 20.81
C GLN A 166 10.74 2.29 21.05
N TYR A 167 9.80 1.43 21.44
CA TYR A 167 8.42 1.80 21.76
C TYR A 167 8.16 1.56 23.24
N SER A 168 7.48 2.50 23.90
CA SER A 168 6.87 2.30 25.21
C SER A 168 5.35 2.43 25.12
N PHE A 169 4.62 1.41 25.60
CA PHE A 169 3.16 1.46 25.74
C PHE A 169 2.79 1.58 27.21
N GLU A 170 1.96 2.55 27.58
CA GLU A 170 1.43 2.65 28.95
C GLU A 170 0.06 1.94 29.04
N LEU A 171 0.01 0.83 29.77
CA LEU A 171 -1.19 0.04 30.05
C LEU A 171 -1.71 0.36 31.46
N LYS A 172 -2.99 0.74 31.58
CA LYS A 172 -3.69 0.87 32.87
C LYS A 172 -4.49 -0.40 33.16
N LYS A 173 -4.67 -0.75 34.45
CA LYS A 173 -5.38 -1.98 34.87
C LYS A 173 -6.48 -1.76 35.91
N GLY A 174 -7.49 -2.63 35.94
CA GLY A 174 -8.47 -2.92 37.01
C GLY A 174 -8.83 -4.40 37.14
N HIS A 175 -9.20 -4.83 38.35
CA HIS A 175 -10.06 -5.99 38.62
C HIS A 175 -11.44 -5.46 39.05
N ASP A 176 -12.47 -6.31 39.06
CA ASP A 176 -13.89 -5.99 39.37
C ASP A 176 -14.19 -5.17 40.65
N ASP A 177 -13.19 -4.88 41.50
CA ASP A 177 -13.30 -4.02 42.69
C ASP A 177 -12.67 -2.61 42.54
N GLY A 178 -12.29 -2.20 41.32
CA GLY A 178 -11.79 -0.83 41.06
C GLY A 178 -10.34 -0.57 41.49
N ILE A 179 -9.55 -1.62 41.77
CA ILE A 179 -8.11 -1.51 42.07
C ILE A 179 -7.32 -2.22 40.96
N GLY A 180 -6.57 -1.45 40.18
CA GLY A 180 -5.59 -1.99 39.24
C GLY A 180 -4.48 -2.76 39.91
N CYS A 181 -3.87 -3.71 39.21
CA CYS A 181 -2.66 -4.37 39.69
C CYS A 181 -1.61 -4.46 38.59
N ALA A 182 -0.83 -3.39 38.43
CA ALA A 182 0.33 -3.34 37.54
C ALA A 182 1.25 -4.55 37.71
N ASN A 183 1.45 -5.03 38.94
CA ASN A 183 2.31 -6.18 39.23
C ASN A 183 1.75 -7.49 38.64
N ARG A 184 0.47 -7.81 38.91
CA ARG A 184 -0.17 -9.02 38.38
C ARG A 184 -0.22 -8.99 36.85
N SER A 185 -0.53 -7.85 36.25
CA SER A 185 -0.57 -7.74 34.79
C SER A 185 0.79 -7.90 34.16
N SER A 186 1.77 -7.12 34.59
CA SER A 186 3.13 -7.21 34.05
C SER A 186 3.70 -8.63 34.15
N TYR A 187 3.43 -9.34 35.25
CA TYR A 187 3.84 -10.74 35.40
C TYR A 187 3.16 -11.69 34.41
N TRP A 188 1.87 -11.48 34.10
CA TRP A 188 1.17 -12.26 33.08
C TRP A 188 1.81 -12.11 31.69
N TYR A 189 2.20 -10.89 31.31
CA TYR A 189 2.94 -10.64 30.05
C TYR A 189 4.35 -11.23 30.07
N CYS A 190 5.03 -11.23 31.22
CA CYS A 190 6.33 -11.89 31.36
C CYS A 190 6.25 -13.39 31.12
N ILE A 191 5.26 -14.06 31.72
CA ILE A 191 5.03 -15.49 31.50
C ILE A 191 4.66 -15.72 30.04
N ASN A 192 3.54 -15.16 29.59
CA ASN A 192 2.86 -15.57 28.36
C ASN A 192 3.54 -15.07 27.07
N PHE A 193 4.14 -13.88 27.11
CA PHE A 193 4.76 -13.22 25.95
C PHE A 193 6.28 -13.13 26.08
N GLY A 194 6.87 -13.67 27.14
CA GLY A 194 8.32 -13.75 27.33
C GLY A 194 8.99 -12.43 27.67
N PHE A 195 8.23 -11.43 28.14
CA PHE A 195 8.81 -10.20 28.68
C PHE A 195 9.53 -10.43 30.01
N ARG A 196 10.30 -9.44 30.45
CA ARG A 196 10.96 -9.40 31.76
C ARG A 196 10.72 -8.06 32.43
N GLN A 197 10.29 -8.06 33.69
CA GLN A 197 10.31 -6.86 34.53
C GLN A 197 11.76 -6.42 34.69
N PHE A 198 12.04 -5.12 34.47
CA PHE A 198 13.40 -4.60 34.57
C PHE A 198 13.49 -3.24 35.27
N ALA A 199 12.38 -2.48 35.32
CA ALA A 199 12.36 -1.19 35.99
C ALA A 199 11.03 -0.96 36.72
N LYS A 200 11.09 -0.20 37.80
CA LYS A 200 9.91 0.20 38.58
C LYS A 200 10.05 1.65 39.00
N LYS A 201 8.94 2.38 38.93
CA LYS A 201 8.82 3.74 39.44
C LYS A 201 7.64 3.78 40.39
N GLU A 202 7.89 4.15 41.63
CA GLU A 202 6.89 4.11 42.68
C GLU A 202 6.92 5.40 43.50
N ASN A 203 5.74 5.97 43.77
CA ASN A 203 5.58 7.05 44.73
C ASN A 203 4.35 6.80 45.60
N ALA A 204 3.95 7.79 46.41
CA ALA A 204 2.81 7.66 47.32
C ALA A 204 1.48 7.36 46.60
N GLN A 205 1.28 7.88 45.39
CA GLN A 205 0.03 7.78 44.64
C GLN A 205 0.10 6.75 43.50
N TRP A 206 1.26 6.52 42.90
CA TRP A 206 1.42 5.76 41.65
C TRP A 206 2.42 4.62 41.80
N SER A 207 2.16 3.53 41.09
CA SER A 207 3.11 2.44 40.85
C SER A 207 3.13 2.12 39.37
N SER A 208 4.31 2.24 38.76
CA SER A 208 4.57 1.92 37.36
C SER A 208 5.64 0.83 37.27
N ILE A 209 5.34 -0.27 36.56
CA ILE A 209 6.28 -1.38 36.34
C ILE A 209 6.57 -1.46 34.84
N ALA A 210 7.83 -1.32 34.46
CA ALA A 210 8.28 -1.49 33.10
C ALA A 210 8.76 -2.92 32.86
N ILE A 211 8.24 -3.54 31.80
CA ILE A 211 8.68 -4.84 31.30
C ILE A 211 9.27 -4.67 29.91
N ARG A 212 10.24 -5.53 29.55
CA ARG A 212 10.88 -5.50 28.25
C ARG A 212 10.99 -6.86 27.58
N ASN A 213 10.94 -6.87 26.26
CA ASN A 213 11.36 -7.97 25.40
C ASN A 213 12.17 -7.34 24.25
N GLY A 214 13.48 -7.59 24.21
CA GLY A 214 14.39 -6.87 23.34
C GLY A 214 14.31 -5.35 23.55
N ASN A 215 13.84 -4.65 22.50
CA ASN A 215 13.66 -3.20 22.44
C ASN A 215 12.22 -2.73 22.70
N ILE A 216 11.29 -3.66 22.93
CA ILE A 216 9.88 -3.35 23.21
C ILE A 216 9.71 -3.19 24.70
N VAL A 217 9.10 -2.09 25.13
CA VAL A 217 8.83 -1.80 26.54
C VAL A 217 7.34 -1.61 26.75
N PHE A 218 6.76 -2.30 27.73
CA PHE A 218 5.42 -1.99 28.23
C PHE A 218 5.54 -1.47 29.66
N ILE A 219 4.82 -0.40 29.97
CA ILE A 219 4.76 0.25 31.28
C ILE A 219 3.35 0.05 31.83
N PHE A 220 3.23 -0.71 32.92
CA PHE A 220 1.96 -0.92 33.60
C PHE A 220 1.84 0.07 34.74
N THR A 221 0.87 0.98 34.66
CA THR A 221 0.66 2.01 35.68
C THR A 221 -0.64 1.76 36.44
N THR A 222 -0.59 1.91 37.76
CA THR A 222 -1.74 1.78 38.66
C THR A 222 -1.70 2.90 39.70
N CYS A 223 -2.88 3.46 40.02
CA CYS A 223 -3.04 4.36 41.15
C CYS A 223 -3.24 3.55 42.45
N LYS A 224 -2.49 3.87 43.50
CA LYS A 224 -2.62 3.28 44.85
C LYS A 224 -3.74 3.93 45.67
N GLY A 225 -4.00 5.20 45.39
CA GLY A 225 -5.06 5.99 46.02
C GLY A 225 -6.29 6.10 45.12
N ARG A 226 -7.10 7.13 45.35
CA ARG A 226 -8.24 7.47 44.50
C ARG A 226 -7.85 8.65 43.61
N ASP A 227 -7.77 8.40 42.31
CA ASP A 227 -7.55 9.41 41.28
C ASP A 227 -8.75 9.37 40.32
N GLU A 228 -9.51 10.46 40.23
CA GLU A 228 -10.79 10.47 39.52
C GLU A 228 -10.63 10.20 38.03
N ASP A 229 -9.60 10.75 37.39
CA ASP A 229 -9.31 10.55 35.97
C ASP A 229 -8.85 9.12 35.68
N PHE A 230 -8.06 8.51 36.56
CA PHE A 230 -7.67 7.11 36.47
C PHE A 230 -8.89 6.20 36.62
N VAL A 231 -9.72 6.44 37.64
CA VAL A 231 -10.92 5.63 37.89
C VAL A 231 -11.92 5.78 36.74
N LYS A 232 -12.11 7.00 36.23
CA LYS A 232 -12.98 7.26 35.07
C LYS A 232 -12.50 6.50 33.83
N HIS A 233 -11.21 6.60 33.48
CA HIS A 233 -10.62 5.84 32.37
C HIS A 233 -10.84 4.35 32.54
N LEU A 234 -10.56 3.84 33.73
CA LEU A 234 -10.66 2.42 34.01
C LEU A 234 -12.11 1.92 33.93
N ASN A 235 -13.08 2.70 34.41
CA ASN A 235 -14.49 2.35 34.33
C ASN A 235 -14.97 2.28 32.87
N ILE A 236 -14.54 3.25 32.05
CA ILE A 236 -14.94 3.34 30.64
C ILE A 236 -14.29 2.21 29.83
N HIS A 237 -12.96 2.08 29.87
CA HIS A 237 -12.21 1.21 28.95
C HIS A 237 -11.85 -0.17 29.52
N GLY A 238 -11.80 -0.31 30.85
CA GLY A 238 -11.10 -1.40 31.50
C GLY A 238 -9.58 -1.29 31.31
N ASP A 239 -8.90 -2.44 31.31
CA ASP A 239 -7.49 -2.50 30.95
C ASP A 239 -7.30 -2.03 29.50
N SER A 240 -6.43 -1.07 29.26
CA SER A 240 -6.30 -0.46 27.92
C SER A 240 -4.97 0.26 27.75
N VAL A 241 -4.56 0.40 26.48
CA VAL A 241 -3.42 1.25 26.11
C VAL A 241 -3.87 2.70 26.22
N ARG A 242 -3.15 3.49 27.01
CA ARG A 242 -3.41 4.93 27.16
C ARG A 242 -2.38 5.79 26.44
N ASP A 243 -1.15 5.31 26.31
CA ASP A 243 -0.05 6.05 25.71
C ASP A 243 0.74 5.15 24.76
N VAL A 244 1.05 5.68 23.58
CA VAL A 244 2.04 5.11 22.67
C VAL A 244 3.13 6.15 22.47
N SER A 245 4.31 5.92 23.06
CA SER A 245 5.36 6.93 23.08
C SER A 245 6.33 6.78 21.90
N PHE A 246 6.79 7.92 21.37
CA PHE A 246 7.75 7.99 20.27
C PHE A 246 9.04 8.67 20.71
N LEU A 247 10.18 8.03 20.42
CA LEU A 247 11.48 8.69 20.52
C LEU A 247 11.58 9.75 19.43
N THR A 248 12.03 10.96 19.78
CA THR A 248 12.26 12.05 18.84
C THR A 248 13.72 12.50 18.87
N ASN A 249 14.19 12.93 17.71
CA ASN A 249 15.53 13.46 17.55
C ASN A 249 15.67 14.91 18.03
N ASP A 250 14.61 15.71 17.89
CA ASP A 250 14.55 17.09 18.37
C ASP A 250 13.12 17.41 18.77
N ILE A 251 12.82 17.20 20.05
CA ILE A 251 11.49 17.45 20.59
C ILE A 251 11.05 18.90 20.46
N ASN A 252 11.99 19.86 20.45
CA ASN A 252 11.63 21.28 20.38
C ASN A 252 11.14 21.64 18.99
N ALA A 253 11.85 21.17 17.95
CA ALA A 253 11.41 21.32 16.56
C ALA A 253 10.09 20.59 16.31
N THR A 254 9.95 19.35 16.79
CA THR A 254 8.70 18.58 16.62
C THR A 254 7.53 19.28 17.29
N VAL A 255 7.63 19.65 18.57
CA VAL A 255 6.51 20.29 19.29
C VAL A 255 6.18 21.66 18.69
N LYS A 256 7.18 22.43 18.23
CA LYS A 256 6.95 23.68 17.53
C LYS A 256 6.10 23.49 16.27
N HIS A 257 6.48 22.53 15.41
CA HIS A 257 5.71 22.17 14.22
C HIS A 257 4.27 21.76 14.56
N ILE A 258 4.11 20.90 15.57
CA ILE A 258 2.79 20.45 16.04
C ILE A 258 1.91 21.63 16.46
N ILE A 259 2.46 22.60 17.19
CA ILE A 259 1.70 23.80 17.61
C ILE A 259 1.33 24.66 16.40
N GLU A 260 2.26 24.90 15.47
CA GLU A 260 2.05 25.71 14.27
C GLU A 260 0.95 25.11 13.37
N GLU A 261 0.88 23.78 13.29
CA GLU A 261 -0.12 23.05 12.51
C GLU A 261 -1.45 22.81 13.27
N GLY A 262 -1.55 23.27 14.52
CA GLY A 262 -2.78 23.20 15.33
C GLY A 262 -3.05 21.85 16.01
N GLY A 263 -1.99 21.09 16.32
CA GLY A 263 -2.07 19.84 17.06
C GLY A 263 -2.50 20.02 18.51
N PHE A 264 -3.12 18.98 19.08
CA PHE A 264 -3.64 19.02 20.45
C PHE A 264 -2.54 18.71 21.47
N LEU A 265 -1.88 19.76 21.97
CA LEU A 265 -0.86 19.64 23.01
C LEU A 265 -1.50 19.48 24.40
N ILE A 266 -1.56 18.25 24.91
CA ILE A 266 -2.07 17.94 26.25
C ILE A 266 -1.09 18.43 27.32
N ARG A 267 0.22 18.20 27.09
CA ARG A 267 1.28 18.62 28.02
C ARG A 267 2.44 19.21 27.22
N PRO A 268 2.87 20.46 27.52
CA PRO A 268 4.02 21.07 26.87
C PRO A 268 5.31 20.33 27.22
N ILE A 269 6.42 20.75 26.61
CA ILE A 269 7.74 20.17 26.91
C ILE A 269 8.04 20.34 28.39
N GLU A 270 8.16 19.21 29.07
CA GLU A 270 8.61 19.10 30.45
C GLU A 270 9.96 18.41 30.50
N ILE A 271 10.81 18.89 31.40
CA ILE A 271 12.11 18.30 31.69
C ILE A 271 11.95 17.47 32.96
N VAL A 272 12.16 16.16 32.85
CA VAL A 272 12.25 15.28 34.00
C VAL A 272 13.72 14.92 34.17
N ALA A 273 14.27 15.23 35.34
CA ALA A 273 15.68 15.02 35.65
C ALA A 273 15.85 14.17 36.92
N ASP A 274 17.01 13.52 36.99
CA ASP A 274 17.60 12.92 38.18
C ASP A 274 19.14 12.99 38.09
N ASP A 275 19.85 12.20 38.89
CA ASP A 275 21.31 12.24 38.99
C ASP A 275 22.02 11.83 37.69
N ASP A 276 21.35 11.05 36.82
CA ASP A 276 21.91 10.56 35.55
C ASP A 276 21.61 11.46 34.35
N GLY A 277 21.04 12.65 34.60
CA GLY A 277 20.75 13.67 33.59
C GLY A 277 19.26 13.98 33.47
N PHE A 278 18.80 14.30 32.26
CA PHE A 278 17.40 14.64 32.03
C PHE A 278 16.86 14.09 30.71
N VAL A 279 15.54 13.89 30.69
CA VAL A 279 14.73 13.57 29.52
C VAL A 279 13.72 14.69 29.32
N LYS A 280 13.52 15.09 28.06
CA LYS A 280 12.43 15.99 27.68
C LYS A 280 11.25 15.15 27.21
N SER A 281 10.05 15.51 27.67
CA SER A 281 8.82 14.86 27.23
C SER A 281 7.72 15.86 26.92
N ALA A 282 6.89 15.57 25.93
CA ALA A 282 5.68 16.32 25.60
C ALA A 282 4.56 15.33 25.28
N VAL A 283 3.30 15.69 25.54
CA VAL A 283 2.16 14.79 25.32
C VAL A 283 1.21 15.40 24.31
N ILE A 284 0.99 14.66 23.23
CA ILE A 284 0.10 15.04 22.14
C ILE A 284 -1.15 14.16 22.23
N GLY A 285 -2.32 14.79 22.20
CA GLY A 285 -3.59 14.09 22.14
C GLY A 285 -3.99 13.76 20.72
N LEU A 286 -4.90 12.80 20.59
CA LEU A 286 -5.54 12.43 19.35
C LEU A 286 -6.97 12.97 19.28
N PRO A 287 -7.49 13.31 18.09
CA PRO A 287 -8.89 13.67 17.93
C PRO A 287 -9.80 12.52 18.36
N GLU A 288 -10.83 12.79 19.18
CA GLU A 288 -11.85 11.83 19.63
C GLU A 288 -11.31 10.48 20.11
N CYS A 289 -10.16 10.48 20.79
CA CYS A 289 -9.54 9.29 21.36
C CYS A 289 -8.77 9.62 22.64
N ASP A 290 -8.94 8.79 23.67
CA ASP A 290 -8.23 8.92 24.96
C ASP A 290 -6.78 8.40 24.90
N VAL A 291 -6.40 7.75 23.79
CA VAL A 291 -5.00 7.40 23.50
C VAL A 291 -4.22 8.67 23.16
N ARG A 292 -3.03 8.78 23.74
CA ARG A 292 -2.12 9.91 23.52
C ARG A 292 -0.74 9.44 23.07
N HIS A 293 0.03 10.37 22.52
CA HIS A 293 1.42 10.15 22.16
C HIS A 293 2.35 10.96 23.05
N THR A 294 3.17 10.29 23.86
CA THR A 294 4.29 10.95 24.51
C THR A 294 5.49 11.00 23.58
N LEU A 295 5.94 12.19 23.22
CA LEU A 295 7.21 12.41 22.54
C LEU A 295 8.33 12.41 23.59
N LEU A 296 9.39 11.65 23.37
CA LEU A 296 10.51 11.50 24.29
C LEU A 296 11.83 11.83 23.61
N ASP A 297 12.58 12.78 24.18
CA ASP A 297 13.99 13.02 23.85
C ASP A 297 14.85 12.64 25.05
N SER A 298 15.51 11.49 24.92
CA SER A 298 16.37 10.88 25.94
C SER A 298 17.86 10.91 25.58
N LYS A 299 18.28 11.64 24.54
CA LYS A 299 19.67 11.60 24.03
C LYS A 299 20.72 11.97 25.06
N THR A 300 20.37 12.90 25.95
CA THR A 300 21.24 13.45 26.99
C THR A 300 21.18 12.66 28.29
N TYR A 301 20.27 11.70 28.41
CA TYR A 301 20.10 10.89 29.62
C TYR A 301 21.07 9.71 29.62
N GLN A 302 21.82 9.53 30.70
CA GLN A 302 22.82 8.44 30.83
C GLN A 302 22.35 7.29 31.73
N GLY A 303 21.16 7.43 32.33
CA GLY A 303 20.62 6.42 33.23
C GLY A 303 20.12 5.19 32.47
N PHE A 304 19.87 4.10 33.21
CA PHE A 304 19.60 2.79 32.59
C PHE A 304 18.26 2.69 31.84
N PHE A 305 17.29 3.58 32.09
CA PHE A 305 15.98 3.59 31.42
C PHE A 305 15.39 5.00 31.27
N LEU A 306 14.66 5.48 32.27
CA LEU A 306 14.01 6.79 32.30
C LEU A 306 14.15 7.39 33.70
N PRO A 307 14.11 8.73 33.83
CA PRO A 307 14.26 9.37 35.13
C PRO A 307 13.30 8.85 36.19
N ARG A 308 13.83 8.62 37.40
CA ARG A 308 13.11 8.12 38.59
C ARG A 308 12.58 6.68 38.48
N TYR A 309 12.98 5.94 37.46
CA TYR A 309 12.81 4.48 37.48
C TYR A 309 14.02 3.87 38.18
N GLU A 310 13.79 2.89 39.03
CA GLU A 310 14.81 2.10 39.70
C GLU A 310 14.88 0.72 39.05
N GLN A 311 16.07 0.09 39.09
CA GLN A 311 16.23 -1.28 38.61
C GLN A 311 15.34 -2.21 39.42
N TYR A 312 14.58 -3.04 38.71
CA TYR A 312 13.60 -3.93 39.32
C TYR A 312 13.56 -5.22 38.52
N ASP A 313 14.31 -6.23 38.98
CA ASP A 313 14.23 -7.58 38.44
C ASP A 313 13.47 -8.49 39.43
N CYS A 314 12.30 -8.96 39.01
CA CYS A 314 11.52 -9.97 39.73
C CYS A 314 11.58 -11.32 39.01
N SER A 315 12.75 -11.70 38.49
CA SER A 315 12.96 -12.99 37.84
C SER A 315 12.75 -14.14 38.83
N SER A 316 11.51 -14.62 38.89
CA SER A 316 11.15 -15.84 39.61
C SER A 316 11.81 -17.06 38.95
N ASP A 317 12.00 -18.13 39.71
CA ASP A 317 12.52 -19.40 39.18
C ASP A 317 11.64 -19.93 38.04
N ILE A 318 10.33 -19.64 38.10
CA ILE A 318 9.38 -19.92 37.01
C ILE A 318 9.83 -19.18 35.74
N LEU A 319 10.01 -17.85 35.79
CA LEU A 319 10.40 -17.07 34.62
C LEU A 319 11.76 -17.50 34.05
N LYS A 320 12.71 -17.88 34.90
CA LYS A 320 14.03 -18.38 34.49
C LYS A 320 13.95 -19.76 33.81
N SER A 321 13.00 -20.60 34.21
CA SER A 321 12.81 -21.94 33.63
C SER A 321 12.10 -21.94 32.27
N LEU A 322 11.40 -20.85 31.93
CA LEU A 322 10.70 -20.73 30.66
C LEU A 322 11.71 -20.50 29.53
N LYS A 323 11.49 -21.16 28.39
CA LYS A 323 12.25 -20.88 27.15
C LYS A 323 12.12 -19.40 26.79
N GLU A 324 13.01 -18.82 26.01
CA GLU A 324 12.85 -17.42 25.60
C GLU A 324 11.75 -17.28 24.54
N ILE A 325 11.09 -16.13 24.46
CA ILE A 325 10.32 -15.72 23.27
C ILE A 325 10.99 -14.44 22.81
N SER A 326 11.63 -14.45 21.65
CA SER A 326 12.36 -13.29 21.14
C SER A 326 11.45 -12.51 20.20
N ILE A 327 11.17 -11.26 20.56
CA ILE A 327 10.42 -10.35 19.70
C ILE A 327 11.40 -9.34 19.11
N VAL A 328 11.34 -9.15 17.80
CA VAL A 328 12.25 -8.29 17.05
C VAL A 328 11.90 -6.81 17.27
N SER A 329 10.64 -6.45 17.04
CA SER A 329 10.10 -5.10 17.20
C SER A 329 8.57 -5.13 17.17
N VAL A 330 7.95 -3.98 17.46
CA VAL A 330 6.55 -3.76 17.06
C VAL A 330 6.54 -3.49 15.56
N ASP A 331 5.73 -4.24 14.81
CA ASP A 331 5.53 -4.06 13.38
C ASP A 331 4.58 -2.88 13.12
N HIS A 332 3.42 -2.93 13.76
CA HIS A 332 2.40 -1.90 13.72
C HIS A 332 1.47 -2.02 14.95
N PHE A 333 0.61 -1.03 15.15
CA PHE A 333 -0.53 -1.13 16.05
C PHE A 333 -1.76 -0.52 15.37
N VAL A 334 -2.94 -0.92 15.80
CA VAL A 334 -4.21 -0.50 15.18
C VAL A 334 -5.09 0.21 16.18
N ILE A 335 -5.62 1.36 15.80
CA ILE A 335 -6.61 2.14 16.55
C ILE A 335 -7.95 2.03 15.84
N ASN A 336 -8.98 1.62 16.58
CA ASN A 336 -10.35 1.65 16.10
C ASN A 336 -10.98 2.99 16.45
N TYR A 337 -11.70 3.54 15.48
CA TYR A 337 -12.42 4.81 15.56
C TYR A 337 -13.90 4.62 15.23
N PRO A 338 -14.79 5.51 15.72
CA PRO A 338 -16.17 5.57 15.26
C PRO A 338 -16.26 5.88 13.76
N VAL A 339 -17.46 5.73 13.20
CA VAL A 339 -17.76 6.05 11.79
C VAL A 339 -17.35 7.50 11.47
N ASP A 340 -16.78 7.70 10.29
CA ASP A 340 -16.35 8.99 9.72
C ASP A 340 -15.16 9.68 10.41
N PHE A 341 -14.38 8.95 11.22
CA PHE A 341 -13.21 9.50 11.92
C PHE A 341 -11.86 9.09 11.31
N VAL A 342 -11.77 7.99 10.57
CA VAL A 342 -10.47 7.52 10.04
C VAL A 342 -9.83 8.57 9.12
N GLN A 343 -10.63 9.28 8.33
CA GLN A 343 -10.12 10.26 7.37
C GLN A 343 -9.65 11.55 8.05
N PRO A 344 -10.45 12.18 8.93
CA PRO A 344 -10.00 13.31 9.75
C PRO A 344 -8.75 12.98 10.58
N VAL A 345 -8.70 11.79 11.18
CA VAL A 345 -7.56 11.35 11.99
C VAL A 345 -6.33 11.07 11.11
N SER A 346 -6.51 10.45 9.94
CA SER A 346 -5.44 10.27 8.96
C SER A 346 -4.82 11.60 8.52
N HIS A 347 -5.68 12.59 8.22
CA HIS A 347 -5.23 13.94 7.91
C HIS A 347 -4.50 14.59 9.10
N TYR A 348 -4.96 14.38 10.33
CA TYR A 348 -4.28 14.84 11.53
C TYR A 348 -2.87 14.24 11.64
N TYR A 349 -2.71 12.92 11.49
CA TYR A 349 -1.39 12.29 11.50
C TYR A 349 -0.47 12.79 10.39
N HIS A 350 -1.01 12.99 9.18
CA HIS A 350 -0.27 13.56 8.07
C HIS A 350 0.26 14.96 8.38
N LYS A 351 -0.62 15.83 8.87
CA LYS A 351 -0.31 17.23 9.15
C LYS A 351 0.64 17.40 10.34
N ILE A 352 0.42 16.64 11.41
CA ILE A 352 1.08 16.82 12.70
C ILE A 352 2.39 16.03 12.81
N PHE A 353 2.44 14.83 12.22
CA PHE A 353 3.58 13.92 12.34
C PHE A 353 4.31 13.62 11.03
N ASP A 354 3.89 14.21 9.89
CA ASP A 354 4.37 13.89 8.55
C ASP A 354 4.22 12.39 8.19
N PHE A 355 3.15 11.77 8.66
CA PHE A 355 2.85 10.38 8.29
C PHE A 355 2.19 10.34 6.91
N GLU A 356 2.47 9.30 6.15
CA GLU A 356 1.93 9.08 4.81
C GLU A 356 1.03 7.85 4.83
N GLU A 357 -0.03 7.90 4.01
CA GLU A 357 -0.84 6.72 3.76
C GLU A 357 -0.02 5.73 2.93
N ILE A 358 0.31 4.58 3.54
CA ILE A 358 1.07 3.51 2.91
C ILE A 358 0.13 2.62 2.09
N TRP A 359 -1.06 2.39 2.63
CA TRP A 359 -2.06 1.49 2.08
C TRP A 359 -3.42 1.80 2.70
N SER A 360 -4.49 1.64 1.94
CA SER A 360 -5.85 1.72 2.46
C SER A 360 -6.75 0.73 1.74
N SER A 361 -7.85 0.39 2.39
CA SER A 361 -8.83 -0.53 1.86
C SER A 361 -10.20 -0.28 2.48
N ASP A 362 -11.24 -0.63 1.72
CA ASP A 362 -12.64 -0.34 2.03
C ASP A 362 -13.49 -1.62 2.10
N GLU A 363 -14.82 -1.43 2.11
CA GLU A 363 -15.79 -2.52 2.20
C GLU A 363 -15.70 -3.55 1.07
N SER A 364 -15.06 -3.23 -0.06
CA SER A 364 -14.90 -4.17 -1.17
C SER A 364 -14.01 -5.35 -0.80
N VAL A 365 -13.10 -5.17 0.16
CA VAL A 365 -12.17 -6.20 0.63
C VAL A 365 -12.61 -6.79 1.96
N PHE A 366 -13.00 -5.95 2.91
CA PHE A 366 -13.37 -6.37 4.27
C PHE A 366 -14.85 -6.23 4.53
N SER A 367 -15.61 -7.16 3.96
CA SER A 367 -17.01 -7.31 4.29
C SER A 367 -17.46 -8.76 4.36
N SER A 368 -18.40 -9.00 5.27
CA SER A 368 -19.23 -10.19 5.32
C SER A 368 -20.65 -9.84 4.86
N SER A 369 -21.55 -10.82 4.97
CA SER A 369 -22.99 -10.57 4.79
C SER A 369 -23.58 -9.67 5.88
N TYR A 370 -22.87 -9.46 6.99
CA TYR A 370 -23.37 -8.81 8.19
C TYR A 370 -22.73 -7.45 8.44
N SER A 371 -21.42 -7.34 8.24
CA SER A 371 -20.65 -6.16 8.61
C SER A 371 -19.52 -5.86 7.63
N ALA A 372 -18.98 -4.65 7.69
CA ALA A 372 -17.80 -4.26 6.94
C ALA A 372 -16.95 -3.28 7.73
N MET A 373 -15.70 -3.11 7.32
CA MET A 373 -14.79 -2.13 7.90
C MET A 373 -13.97 -1.43 6.82
N LYS A 374 -13.55 -0.22 7.16
CA LYS A 374 -12.52 0.51 6.44
C LYS A 374 -11.23 0.46 7.25
N ILE A 375 -10.10 0.43 6.55
CA ILE A 375 -8.80 0.53 7.17
C ILE A 375 -7.89 1.46 6.35
N VAL A 376 -7.19 2.34 7.04
CA VAL A 376 -6.14 3.19 6.48
C VAL A 376 -4.88 2.93 7.28
N LEU A 377 -3.81 2.54 6.61
CA LEU A 377 -2.52 2.37 7.22
C LEU A 377 -1.64 3.57 6.92
N LEU A 378 -1.12 4.13 8.00
CA LEU A 378 -0.19 5.23 7.99
C LEU A 378 1.19 4.75 8.39
N GLY A 379 2.22 5.43 7.90
CA GLY A 379 3.52 5.33 8.52
C GLY A 379 4.38 6.56 8.30
N ASN A 380 5.42 6.68 9.11
CA ASN A 380 6.37 7.77 8.93
C ASN A 380 7.22 7.56 7.66
N LYS A 381 7.95 8.58 7.21
CA LYS A 381 8.77 8.53 5.99
C LYS A 381 9.76 7.35 5.94
N SER A 382 10.32 6.97 7.08
CA SER A 382 11.23 5.82 7.16
C SER A 382 10.50 4.47 7.29
N ARG A 383 9.17 4.45 7.46
CA ARG A 383 8.34 3.26 7.70
C ARG A 383 8.73 2.46 8.93
N THR A 384 9.44 3.10 9.86
CA THR A 384 9.77 2.53 11.18
C THR A 384 8.55 2.42 12.05
N ILE A 385 7.63 3.39 11.95
CA ILE A 385 6.39 3.49 12.71
C ILE A 385 5.24 3.30 11.74
N GLN A 386 4.36 2.37 12.04
CA GLN A 386 3.18 2.09 11.24
C GLN A 386 1.95 1.99 12.14
N ILE A 387 0.84 2.61 11.71
CA ILE A 387 -0.39 2.76 12.48
C ILE A 387 -1.56 2.43 11.57
N GLY A 388 -2.35 1.42 11.93
CA GLY A 388 -3.63 1.16 11.28
C GLY A 388 -4.74 1.96 11.95
N LEU A 389 -5.57 2.62 11.15
CA LEU A 389 -6.78 3.30 11.60
C LEU A 389 -7.97 2.55 10.99
N THR A 390 -8.92 2.14 11.81
CA THR A 390 -10.11 1.43 11.33
C THR A 390 -11.40 2.10 11.79
N GLU A 391 -12.44 2.00 10.97
CA GLU A 391 -13.81 2.40 11.33
C GLU A 391 -14.82 1.37 10.82
N PRO A 392 -15.97 1.21 11.50
CA PRO A 392 -17.02 0.34 11.01
C PRO A 392 -17.71 0.98 9.79
N ILE A 393 -18.11 0.14 8.84
CA ILE A 393 -19.01 0.54 7.75
C ILE A 393 -20.37 -0.10 8.03
N PRO A 394 -21.42 0.68 8.36
CA PRO A 394 -22.75 0.15 8.60
C PRO A 394 -23.33 -0.49 7.32
N LYS A 395 -23.47 -1.82 7.29
CA LYS A 395 -24.10 -2.55 6.17
C LYS A 395 -25.55 -2.93 6.43
N ILE A 396 -25.84 -3.46 7.61
CA ILE A 396 -27.20 -3.84 8.02
C ILE A 396 -27.57 -3.07 9.29
N LEU A 397 -28.69 -2.38 9.26
CA LEU A 397 -29.18 -1.62 10.41
C LEU A 397 -29.39 -2.56 11.62
N GLY A 398 -28.71 -2.23 12.71
CA GLY A 398 -28.79 -2.96 13.97
C GLY A 398 -27.85 -4.15 14.11
N ILE A 399 -27.13 -4.57 13.07
CA ILE A 399 -26.08 -5.60 13.21
C ILE A 399 -24.75 -4.93 13.53
N ARG A 400 -24.10 -5.38 14.59
CA ARG A 400 -22.83 -4.86 15.08
C ARG A 400 -21.67 -5.65 14.45
N GLY A 401 -20.81 -5.00 13.68
CA GLY A 401 -19.54 -5.60 13.25
C GLY A 401 -18.49 -5.58 14.36
N GLN A 402 -17.38 -6.30 14.17
CA GLN A 402 -16.29 -6.39 15.16
C GLN A 402 -15.72 -5.02 15.60
N ILE A 403 -15.64 -4.03 14.69
CA ILE A 403 -15.13 -2.70 15.04
C ILE A 403 -16.13 -1.98 15.96
N GLN A 404 -17.42 -2.12 15.70
CA GLN A 404 -18.46 -1.58 16.58
C GLN A 404 -18.50 -2.33 17.92
N GLU A 405 -18.30 -3.66 17.94
CA GLU A 405 -18.16 -4.43 19.18
C GLU A 405 -17.01 -3.86 20.03
N PHE A 406 -15.83 -3.63 19.43
CA PHE A 406 -14.72 -2.99 20.13
C PHE A 406 -15.14 -1.63 20.74
N LEU A 407 -15.75 -0.74 19.95
CA LEU A 407 -16.12 0.60 20.39
C LEU A 407 -17.13 0.56 21.55
N ASP A 408 -18.10 -0.36 21.51
CA ASP A 408 -19.11 -0.53 22.55
C ASP A 408 -18.47 -0.97 23.88
N TYR A 409 -17.58 -1.96 23.84
CA TYR A 409 -16.95 -2.52 25.06
C TYR A 409 -15.77 -1.69 25.56
N ASN A 410 -15.09 -0.97 24.67
CA ASN A 410 -14.03 -0.03 25.02
C ASN A 410 -14.62 1.33 25.48
N GLY A 411 -15.86 1.66 25.11
CA GLY A 411 -16.46 2.96 25.43
C GLY A 411 -15.90 4.12 24.58
N GLY A 412 -15.48 3.84 23.35
CA GLY A 412 -14.91 4.83 22.42
C GLY A 412 -13.68 4.33 21.65
N ALA A 413 -13.00 5.24 20.96
CA ALA A 413 -11.81 4.93 20.17
C ALA A 413 -10.64 4.43 21.05
N GLY A 414 -9.80 3.54 20.51
CA GLY A 414 -8.66 3.01 21.26
C GLY A 414 -7.84 1.99 20.49
N VAL A 415 -6.69 1.61 21.06
CA VAL A 415 -5.82 0.58 20.46
C VAL A 415 -6.51 -0.78 20.55
N GLN A 416 -6.77 -1.38 19.39
CA GLN A 416 -7.35 -2.71 19.26
C GLN A 416 -6.28 -3.79 19.35
N HIS A 417 -5.17 -3.64 18.62
CA HIS A 417 -4.10 -4.61 18.69
C HIS A 417 -2.71 -4.03 18.43
N ILE A 418 -1.71 -4.78 18.88
CA ILE A 418 -0.28 -4.51 18.69
C ILE A 418 0.34 -5.74 18.04
N ALA A 419 1.04 -5.54 16.92
CA ALA A 419 1.68 -6.61 16.16
C ALA A 419 3.17 -6.73 16.50
N PHE A 420 3.58 -7.94 16.87
CA PHE A 420 4.94 -8.29 17.21
C PHE A 420 5.64 -8.96 16.04
N LEU A 421 6.65 -8.28 15.48
CA LEU A 421 7.51 -8.85 14.46
C LEU A 421 8.44 -9.90 15.09
N VAL A 422 8.49 -11.09 14.50
CA VAL A 422 9.35 -12.19 14.93
C VAL A 422 10.07 -12.84 13.75
N ASP A 423 11.21 -13.47 14.03
CA ASP A 423 11.98 -14.21 13.02
C ASP A 423 11.47 -15.66 12.83
N ASP A 424 10.83 -16.24 13.85
CA ASP A 424 10.27 -17.60 13.83
C ASP A 424 8.89 -17.62 14.51
N ILE A 425 7.84 -17.48 13.70
CA ILE A 425 6.45 -17.44 14.13
C ILE A 425 5.96 -18.80 14.64
N ILE A 426 6.44 -19.91 14.08
CA ILE A 426 6.04 -21.26 14.52
C ILE A 426 6.50 -21.48 15.95
N GLN A 427 7.79 -21.26 16.20
CA GLN A 427 8.39 -21.42 17.53
C GLN A 427 7.76 -20.44 18.53
N THR A 428 7.52 -19.21 18.11
CA THR A 428 6.87 -18.19 18.96
C THR A 428 5.46 -18.61 19.34
N ALA A 429 4.62 -18.98 18.36
CA ALA A 429 3.25 -19.41 18.58
C ALA A 429 3.18 -20.70 19.44
N GLU A 430 4.06 -21.68 19.21
CA GLU A 430 4.16 -22.87 20.05
C GLU A 430 4.47 -22.51 21.51
N ARG A 431 5.46 -21.64 21.75
CA ARG A 431 5.85 -21.22 23.09
C ARG A 431 4.76 -20.42 23.79
N MET A 432 4.11 -19.51 23.08
CA MET A 432 3.00 -18.71 23.61
C MET A 432 1.81 -19.61 23.97
N LYS A 433 1.45 -20.55 23.08
CA LYS A 433 0.37 -21.52 23.30
C LYS A 433 0.65 -22.42 24.50
N CYS A 434 1.87 -22.95 24.62
CA CYS A 434 2.29 -23.76 25.78
C CYS A 434 2.21 -23.00 27.10
N ARG A 435 2.26 -21.66 27.09
CA ARG A 435 2.17 -20.83 28.30
C ARG A 435 0.76 -20.39 28.64
N GLY A 436 -0.20 -20.65 27.76
CA GLY A 436 -1.61 -20.34 27.98
C GLY A 436 -2.16 -19.21 27.11
N VAL A 437 -1.38 -18.66 26.17
CA VAL A 437 -1.94 -17.75 25.17
C VAL A 437 -2.91 -18.50 24.28
N LYS A 438 -4.13 -17.97 24.19
CA LYS A 438 -5.17 -18.47 23.28
C LYS A 438 -5.11 -17.68 21.99
N PHE A 439 -5.22 -18.37 20.87
CA PHE A 439 -5.25 -17.78 19.53
C PHE A 439 -6.65 -17.95 18.92
N ILE A 440 -6.98 -17.08 17.97
CA ILE A 440 -8.24 -17.18 17.23
C ILE A 440 -8.32 -18.50 16.45
N ALA A 441 -9.53 -19.02 16.30
CA ALA A 441 -9.75 -20.25 15.56
C ALA A 441 -9.95 -19.96 14.06
N ILE A 442 -9.12 -20.55 13.21
CA ILE A 442 -9.24 -20.50 11.75
C ILE A 442 -9.78 -21.85 11.26
N PRO A 443 -10.81 -21.90 10.38
CA PRO A 443 -11.39 -23.16 9.90
C PRO A 443 -10.40 -23.97 9.05
N ASP A 444 -10.53 -25.31 9.03
CA ASP A 444 -9.67 -26.19 8.23
C ASP A 444 -9.74 -25.90 6.73
N GLN A 445 -10.90 -25.48 6.23
CA GLN A 445 -11.11 -25.11 4.82
C GLN A 445 -10.11 -24.06 4.33
N TYR A 446 -9.75 -23.08 5.18
CA TYR A 446 -8.77 -22.06 4.82
C TYR A 446 -7.42 -22.66 4.41
N TYR A 447 -6.99 -23.73 5.09
CA TYR A 447 -5.71 -24.40 4.79
C TYR A 447 -5.78 -25.24 3.53
N THR A 448 -6.93 -25.86 3.26
CA THR A 448 -7.17 -26.56 1.98
C THR A 448 -7.07 -25.57 0.81
N ASP A 449 -7.72 -24.41 0.93
CA ASP A 449 -7.69 -23.37 -0.11
C ASP A 449 -6.29 -22.75 -0.26
N LEU A 450 -5.58 -22.56 0.86
CA LEU A 450 -4.21 -22.06 0.87
C LEU A 450 -3.24 -23.04 0.18
N GLU A 451 -3.38 -24.34 0.41
CA GLU A 451 -2.56 -25.37 -0.23
C GLU A 451 -2.74 -25.37 -1.76
N GLU A 452 -3.99 -25.24 -2.23
CA GLU A 452 -4.29 -25.08 -3.66
C GLU A 452 -3.65 -23.82 -4.24
N ARG A 453 -3.80 -22.67 -3.57
CA ARG A 453 -3.17 -21.40 -3.98
C ARG A 453 -1.64 -21.50 -4.03
N LEU A 454 -1.02 -22.14 -3.04
CA LEU A 454 0.44 -22.33 -3.01
C LEU A 454 0.94 -23.25 -4.11
N SER A 455 0.17 -24.29 -4.49
CA SER A 455 0.54 -25.21 -5.56
C SER A 455 0.72 -24.53 -6.92
N THR A 456 0.08 -23.37 -7.11
CA THR A 456 0.15 -22.57 -8.34
C THR A 456 1.08 -21.36 -8.23
N SER A 457 1.66 -21.12 -7.05
CA SER A 457 2.49 -19.95 -6.74
C SER A 457 3.98 -20.21 -6.98
N PRO A 458 4.76 -19.22 -7.44
CA PRO A 458 6.22 -19.33 -7.48
C PRO A 458 6.87 -19.25 -6.09
N VAL A 459 6.12 -18.88 -5.05
CA VAL A 459 6.64 -18.69 -3.69
C VAL A 459 7.04 -20.01 -3.05
N LYS A 460 8.27 -20.06 -2.55
CA LYS A 460 8.77 -21.19 -1.77
C LYS A 460 8.63 -20.89 -0.29
N LEU A 461 7.64 -21.53 0.34
CA LEU A 461 7.47 -21.51 1.79
C LEU A 461 8.67 -22.19 2.47
N LEU A 462 9.29 -21.51 3.44
CA LEU A 462 10.42 -22.05 4.22
C LEU A 462 9.95 -22.84 5.45
N GLU A 463 8.82 -22.44 6.02
CA GLU A 463 8.20 -23.06 7.19
C GLU A 463 7.48 -24.37 6.85
N ASN A 464 7.30 -25.22 7.86
CA ASN A 464 6.52 -26.44 7.71
C ASN A 464 5.02 -26.12 7.62
N PHE A 465 4.40 -26.41 6.48
CA PHE A 465 2.97 -26.15 6.23
C PHE A 465 2.04 -26.84 7.25
N GLU A 466 2.33 -28.07 7.65
CA GLU A 466 1.54 -28.78 8.66
C GLU A 466 1.59 -28.08 10.02
N LYS A 467 2.73 -27.46 10.36
CA LYS A 467 2.85 -26.64 11.57
C LYS A 467 2.04 -25.35 11.47
N ILE A 468 2.04 -24.68 10.31
CA ILE A 468 1.19 -23.50 10.04
C ILE A 468 -0.28 -23.86 10.27
N LYS A 469 -0.75 -24.97 9.68
CA LYS A 469 -2.11 -25.49 9.85
C LYS A 469 -2.42 -25.85 11.31
N GLN A 470 -1.55 -26.61 11.97
CA GLN A 470 -1.73 -27.03 13.36
C GLN A 470 -1.84 -25.84 14.33
N LEU A 471 -1.04 -24.79 14.10
CA LEU A 471 -0.99 -23.61 14.94
C LEU A 471 -2.05 -22.56 14.58
N ARG A 472 -2.79 -22.77 13.48
CA ARG A 472 -3.77 -21.83 12.95
C ARG A 472 -3.16 -20.50 12.50
N ILE A 473 -1.95 -20.55 11.94
CA ILE A 473 -1.25 -19.39 11.38
C ILE A 473 -1.87 -19.06 10.01
N LEU A 474 -2.11 -17.79 9.74
CA LEU A 474 -2.56 -17.26 8.45
C LEU A 474 -1.35 -16.95 7.57
N MET A 475 -1.48 -17.18 6.27
CA MET A 475 -0.46 -16.90 5.26
C MET A 475 -1.06 -16.15 4.07
N ASP A 476 -0.40 -15.06 3.69
CA ASP A 476 -0.62 -14.41 2.41
C ASP A 476 0.70 -14.25 1.68
N PHE A 477 0.66 -14.09 0.36
CA PHE A 477 1.86 -14.07 -0.45
C PHE A 477 1.65 -13.36 -1.79
N ASP A 478 2.74 -12.84 -2.34
CA ASP A 478 2.81 -12.23 -3.66
C ASP A 478 3.88 -12.92 -4.52
N SER A 479 4.34 -12.29 -5.60
CA SER A 479 5.40 -12.88 -6.44
C SER A 479 6.81 -12.83 -5.82
N HIS A 480 7.01 -12.03 -4.77
CA HIS A 480 8.32 -11.73 -4.17
C HIS A 480 8.55 -12.43 -2.83
N GLY A 481 7.47 -12.67 -2.08
CA GLY A 481 7.56 -13.17 -0.72
C GLY A 481 6.21 -13.55 -0.11
N TYR A 482 6.22 -13.75 1.20
CA TYR A 482 5.03 -14.11 1.97
C TYR A 482 5.02 -13.52 3.37
N LEU A 483 3.83 -13.46 3.94
CA LEU A 483 3.49 -12.93 5.24
C LEU A 483 2.81 -14.01 6.07
N LEU A 484 3.32 -14.24 7.28
CA LEU A 484 2.69 -15.12 8.25
C LEU A 484 2.15 -14.29 9.42
N GLN A 485 0.91 -14.54 9.81
CA GLN A 485 0.22 -13.80 10.88
C GLN A 485 -0.57 -14.75 11.78
N ILE A 486 -0.59 -14.47 13.07
CA ILE A 486 -1.48 -15.16 14.01
C ILE A 486 -1.93 -14.20 15.10
N PHE A 487 -3.21 -14.25 15.44
CA PHE A 487 -3.84 -13.30 16.36
C PHE A 487 -4.27 -14.00 17.64
N THR A 488 -3.96 -13.39 18.78
CA THR A 488 -4.45 -13.87 20.08
C THR A 488 -5.95 -13.62 20.19
N GLN A 489 -6.63 -14.37 21.06
CA GLN A 489 -7.89 -13.89 21.62
C GLN A 489 -7.63 -12.60 22.43
N PRO A 490 -8.68 -11.82 22.74
CA PRO A 490 -8.57 -10.70 23.67
C PRO A 490 -7.85 -11.10 24.95
N VAL A 491 -6.94 -10.25 25.44
CA VAL A 491 -6.13 -10.51 26.65
C VAL A 491 -6.87 -10.16 27.94
N GLN A 492 -8.11 -9.72 27.81
CA GLN A 492 -9.04 -9.37 28.87
C GLN A 492 -10.43 -9.88 28.51
N ASP A 493 -11.34 -9.88 29.49
CA ASP A 493 -12.70 -10.40 29.29
C ASP A 493 -13.51 -9.52 28.31
N ARG A 494 -13.23 -8.21 28.28
CA ARG A 494 -13.80 -7.31 27.27
C ARG A 494 -13.17 -7.62 25.89
N PRO A 495 -13.96 -7.78 24.81
CA PRO A 495 -13.46 -8.06 23.46
C PRO A 495 -12.80 -6.83 22.83
N THR A 496 -11.63 -6.45 23.36
CA THR A 496 -10.95 -5.18 23.09
C THR A 496 -9.50 -5.43 22.68
N LEU A 497 -8.53 -5.23 23.58
CA LEU A 497 -7.11 -5.39 23.25
C LEU A 497 -6.75 -6.87 22.97
N PHE A 498 -6.09 -7.12 21.84
CA PHE A 498 -5.42 -8.39 21.53
C PHE A 498 -4.04 -8.14 20.90
N PHE A 499 -3.30 -9.21 20.61
CA PHE A 499 -1.98 -9.11 20.00
C PHE A 499 -1.90 -9.92 18.72
N GLU A 500 -1.05 -9.47 17.82
CA GLU A 500 -0.67 -10.18 16.62
C GLU A 500 0.80 -10.60 16.72
N VAL A 501 1.12 -11.78 16.21
CA VAL A 501 2.50 -12.18 15.92
C VAL A 501 2.63 -12.28 14.41
N ILE A 502 3.61 -11.57 13.87
CA ILE A 502 3.81 -11.40 12.43
C ILE A 502 5.24 -11.77 12.05
N GLN A 503 5.40 -12.48 10.93
CA GLN A 503 6.69 -12.75 10.32
C GLN A 503 6.62 -12.41 8.84
N ARG A 504 7.55 -11.57 8.39
CA ARG A 504 7.66 -11.09 7.01
C ARG A 504 8.83 -11.79 6.33
N ASN A 505 8.59 -12.44 5.19
CA ASN A 505 9.64 -12.98 4.34
C ASN A 505 9.57 -12.31 2.97
N ASN A 506 10.40 -11.29 2.75
CA ASN A 506 10.41 -10.44 1.55
C ASN A 506 9.01 -9.92 1.16
N PHE A 507 8.20 -9.58 2.17
CA PHE A 507 6.83 -9.13 1.98
C PHE A 507 6.58 -7.81 2.71
N ASN A 508 6.35 -6.77 1.92
CA ASN A 508 6.18 -5.40 2.42
C ASN A 508 4.70 -4.97 2.54
N GLY A 509 3.76 -5.80 2.06
CA GLY A 509 2.31 -5.54 2.17
C GLY A 509 1.70 -6.02 3.49
N PHE A 510 0.37 -5.97 3.62
CA PHE A 510 -0.36 -6.36 4.84
C PHE A 510 -1.16 -7.66 4.70
N GLY A 511 -1.21 -8.20 3.48
CA GLY A 511 -1.89 -9.46 3.18
C GLY A 511 -3.41 -9.31 3.21
N ASP A 512 -4.00 -8.70 2.18
CA ASP A 512 -5.46 -8.52 2.05
C ASP A 512 -6.24 -9.83 2.28
N GLY A 513 -5.68 -10.96 1.82
CA GLY A 513 -6.25 -12.29 2.03
C GLY A 513 -6.22 -12.71 3.50
N ASN A 514 -5.14 -12.39 4.22
CA ASN A 514 -5.04 -12.64 5.66
C ASN A 514 -6.02 -11.76 6.45
N ILE A 515 -6.12 -10.47 6.11
CA ILE A 515 -7.04 -9.56 6.81
C ILE A 515 -8.49 -10.01 6.59
N LYS A 516 -8.85 -10.48 5.38
CA LYS A 516 -10.18 -11.05 5.13
C LYS A 516 -10.42 -12.34 5.92
N ALA A 517 -9.45 -13.23 5.99
CA ALA A 517 -9.55 -14.46 6.78
C ALA A 517 -9.69 -14.15 8.28
N LEU A 518 -8.93 -13.17 8.78
CA LEU A 518 -9.02 -12.65 10.14
C LEU A 518 -10.40 -12.06 10.41
N PHE A 519 -10.91 -11.19 9.53
CA PHE A 519 -12.22 -10.56 9.66
C PHE A 519 -13.31 -11.61 9.90
N ASN A 520 -13.34 -12.65 9.06
CA ASN A 520 -14.30 -13.74 9.17
C ASN A 520 -14.10 -14.58 10.43
N ALA A 521 -12.87 -14.77 10.89
CA ALA A 521 -12.58 -15.53 12.11
C ALA A 521 -13.00 -14.77 13.37
N VAL A 522 -12.79 -13.45 13.43
CA VAL A 522 -13.22 -12.61 14.55
C VAL A 522 -14.74 -12.52 14.60
N GLU A 523 -15.41 -12.40 13.46
CA GLU A 523 -16.88 -12.40 13.39
C GLU A 523 -17.48 -13.72 13.92
N LYS A 524 -16.86 -14.87 13.63
CA LYS A 524 -17.27 -16.15 14.25
C LYS A 524 -17.08 -16.19 15.76
N GLU A 525 -16.03 -15.56 16.29
CA GLU A 525 -15.85 -15.44 17.74
C GLU A 525 -16.89 -14.47 18.34
N GLN A 526 -17.30 -13.44 17.60
CA GLN A 526 -18.38 -12.53 17.98
C GLN A 526 -19.73 -13.25 18.06
N GLU A 527 -20.03 -14.15 17.11
CA GLU A 527 -21.21 -15.02 17.18
C GLU A 527 -21.21 -15.87 18.46
N LYS A 528 -20.06 -16.47 18.80
CA LYS A 528 -19.94 -17.26 20.04
C LYS A 528 -20.13 -16.45 21.31
N ARG A 529 -19.76 -15.16 21.29
CA ARG A 529 -20.02 -14.21 22.38
C ARG A 529 -21.48 -13.75 22.46
N GLY A 530 -22.28 -13.99 21.41
CA GLY A 530 -23.66 -13.53 21.31
C GLY A 530 -23.77 -12.02 21.03
N THR A 531 -22.75 -11.42 20.43
CA THR A 531 -22.68 -9.98 20.15
C THR A 531 -22.86 -9.65 18.67
N LEU A 532 -23.04 -10.65 17.80
CA LEU A 532 -23.38 -10.50 16.38
C LEU A 532 -24.90 -10.60 16.16
N HIS A 533 -25.69 -9.70 16.75
CA HIS A 533 -27.15 -9.73 16.66
C HIS A 533 -27.75 -8.33 16.47
N HIS A 534 -29.03 -8.29 16.06
CA HIS A 534 -29.81 -7.07 15.97
C HIS A 534 -29.90 -6.37 17.34
N THR A 535 -29.57 -5.08 17.39
CA THR A 535 -30.05 -4.20 18.46
C THR A 535 -31.57 -4.15 18.41
N SER A 536 -32.21 -4.70 19.44
CA SER A 536 -33.64 -4.50 19.73
C SER A 536 -33.96 -3.03 19.98
#